data_AF-A0A7C5E7H5-F1
#
_entry.id   AF-A0A7C5E7H5-F1
#
_cell.length_a   1.000
_cell.length_b   1.000
_cell.length_c   1.000
_cell.angle_alpha   90.00
_cell.angle_beta   90.00
_cell.angle_gamma   90.00
#
_symmetry.space_group_name_H-M   'P 1'
#
loop_
_entity.id
_entity.type
_entity.pdbx_description
1 polymer ?
#
loop_
_entity_poly.entity_id
_entity_poly.type
_entity_poly.pdbx_seq_one_letter_code
_entity_poly.pdbx_strand_id
1 'polypeptide(L)'
;MSEKDDVQKTSISQAGTIEEIAEFWDTHSLADYWDQTHEVEFEIRAIRRRRVTLDPDVYAQVEAQAHARGVLPETLVNLWLVERLQEAK
;
A
#
# COMPACT_ATOMS: atom_id res chain seq x y z
N MET A 1 4.09 42.25 7.63
CA MET A 1 5.20 41.53 6.97
C MET A 1 4.72 40.11 6.80
N SER A 2 4.43 39.70 5.57
CA SER A 2 3.88 38.37 5.30
C SER A 2 4.98 37.32 5.47
N GLU A 3 4.79 36.42 6.42
CA GLU A 3 5.54 35.17 6.52
C GLU A 3 5.31 34.40 5.22
N LYS A 4 6.40 34.11 4.49
CA LYS A 4 6.36 33.18 3.37
C LYS A 4 6.45 31.78 3.98
N ASP A 5 5.32 31.10 4.04
CA ASP A 5 5.31 29.64 4.21
C ASP A 5 6.00 29.05 2.98
N ASP A 6 7.28 28.73 3.10
CA ASP A 6 8.10 28.17 2.03
C ASP A 6 7.77 26.68 1.90
N VAL A 7 6.59 26.41 1.32
CA VAL A 7 6.14 25.05 1.01
C VAL A 7 7.18 24.43 0.09
N GLN A 8 7.84 23.37 0.56
CA GLN A 8 8.84 22.64 -0.22
C GLN A 8 8.18 22.06 -1.47
N LYS A 9 8.51 22.61 -2.64
CA LYS A 9 7.98 22.18 -3.94
C LYS A 9 8.84 21.10 -4.56
N THR A 10 8.22 20.27 -5.39
CA THR A 10 8.92 19.27 -6.20
C THR A 10 9.80 19.91 -7.27
N SER A 11 10.90 19.26 -7.62
CA SER A 11 11.90 19.82 -8.55
C SER A 11 11.38 19.96 -9.99
N ILE A 12 10.62 18.98 -10.48
CA ILE A 12 10.13 18.97 -11.88
C ILE A 12 8.74 19.62 -11.97
N SER A 13 7.75 19.10 -11.24
CA SER A 13 6.37 19.59 -11.32
C SER A 13 6.12 20.91 -10.57
N GLN A 14 7.06 21.37 -9.74
CA GLN A 14 6.95 22.60 -8.94
C GLN A 14 5.66 22.66 -8.09
N ALA A 15 5.14 21.49 -7.74
CA ALA A 15 3.90 21.28 -7.02
C ALA A 15 4.18 21.11 -5.51
N GLY A 16 3.23 21.57 -4.68
CA GLY A 16 3.34 21.52 -3.21
C GLY A 16 2.50 20.43 -2.56
N THR A 17 1.55 19.84 -3.31
CA THR A 17 0.68 18.74 -2.83
C THR A 17 0.74 17.52 -3.74
N ILE A 18 0.28 16.38 -3.24
CA ILE A 18 0.23 15.13 -4.01
C ILE A 18 -0.73 15.26 -5.19
N GLU A 19 -1.87 15.92 -4.97
CA GLU A 19 -2.89 16.16 -5.98
C GLU A 19 -2.36 17.02 -7.13
N GLU A 20 -1.63 18.09 -6.82
CA GLU A 20 -1.00 18.96 -7.83
C GLU A 20 0.10 18.22 -8.62
N ILE A 21 0.87 17.33 -7.97
CA ILE A 21 1.87 16.50 -8.64
C ILE A 21 1.19 15.55 -9.64
N ALA A 22 0.07 14.93 -9.24
CA ALA A 22 -0.70 14.04 -10.10
C ALA A 22 -1.27 14.77 -11.33
N GLU A 23 -1.91 15.93 -11.11
CA GLU A 23 -2.49 16.74 -12.20
C GLU A 23 -1.44 17.16 -13.24
N PHE A 24 -0.22 17.50 -12.78
CA PHE A 24 0.90 17.78 -13.68
C PHE A 24 1.26 16.57 -14.55
N TRP A 25 1.48 15.40 -13.94
CA TRP A 25 1.91 14.20 -14.67
C TRP A 25 0.81 13.51 -15.47
N ASP A 26 -0.47 13.79 -15.21
CA ASP A 26 -1.58 13.34 -16.06
C ASP A 26 -1.53 13.97 -17.47
N THR A 27 -0.92 15.16 -17.59
CA THR A 27 -0.84 15.92 -18.83
C THR A 27 0.56 16.00 -19.44
N HIS A 28 1.60 15.58 -18.70
CA HIS A 28 3.00 15.65 -19.12
C HIS A 28 3.64 14.27 -19.19
N SER A 29 4.42 14.01 -20.23
CA SER A 29 5.17 12.76 -20.35
C SER A 29 6.48 12.84 -19.56
N LEU A 30 6.82 11.79 -18.82
CA LEU A 30 8.13 11.68 -18.17
C LEU A 30 9.29 11.78 -19.18
N ALA A 31 9.07 11.33 -20.42
CA ALA A 31 10.07 11.38 -21.48
C ALA A 31 10.54 12.81 -21.79
N ASP A 32 9.67 13.81 -21.63
CA ASP A 32 9.98 15.23 -21.90
C ASP A 32 10.96 15.81 -20.88
N TYR A 33 11.14 15.12 -19.75
CA TYR A 33 12.00 15.53 -18.63
C TYR A 33 13.14 14.55 -18.38
N TRP A 34 13.40 13.62 -19.30
CA TRP A 34 14.37 12.53 -19.09
C TRP A 34 15.77 13.05 -18.72
N ASP A 35 16.22 14.13 -19.36
CA ASP A 35 17.51 14.79 -19.08
C ASP A 35 17.61 15.45 -17.69
N GLN A 36 16.48 15.62 -17.01
CA GLN A 36 16.39 16.13 -15.63
C GLN A 36 16.25 15.00 -14.60
N THR A 37 16.15 13.75 -15.05
CA THR A 37 16.10 12.57 -14.19
C THR A 37 17.49 11.96 -14.03
N HIS A 38 17.64 11.12 -13.01
CA HIS A 38 18.83 10.31 -12.82
C HIS A 38 18.41 8.90 -12.46
N GLU A 39 19.25 7.93 -12.80
CA GLU A 39 19.05 6.55 -12.41
C GLU A 39 19.11 6.41 -10.89
N VAL A 40 18.16 5.68 -10.32
CA VAL A 40 18.08 5.39 -8.90
C VAL A 40 17.99 3.88 -8.72
N GLU A 41 18.94 3.31 -7.99
CA GLU A 41 18.86 1.93 -7.53
C GLU A 41 18.04 1.85 -6.23
N PHE A 42 17.07 0.95 -6.18
CA PHE A 42 16.30 0.68 -4.98
C PHE A 42 16.07 -0.81 -4.78
N GLU A 43 16.15 -1.26 -3.53
CA GLU A 43 15.92 -2.66 -3.18
C GLU A 43 14.45 -2.93 -2.90
N ILE A 44 13.83 -3.80 -3.70
CA ILE A 44 12.48 -4.27 -3.46
C ILE A 44 12.53 -5.58 -2.67
N ARG A 45 11.96 -5.59 -1.46
CA ARG A 45 11.71 -6.85 -0.72
C ARG A 45 10.48 -7.56 -1.26
N ALA A 46 10.61 -8.21 -2.41
CA ALA A 46 9.56 -9.03 -3.01
C ALA A 46 9.54 -10.46 -2.40
N ILE A 47 9.03 -10.58 -1.17
CA ILE A 47 8.85 -11.91 -0.55
C ILE A 47 7.70 -12.64 -1.25
N ARG A 48 7.97 -13.83 -1.82
CA ARG A 48 6.94 -14.66 -2.45
C ARG A 48 5.94 -15.16 -1.41
N ARG A 49 4.78 -14.53 -1.32
CA ARG A 49 3.69 -14.94 -0.42
C ARG A 49 2.74 -15.90 -1.13
N ARG A 50 2.34 -16.96 -0.45
CA ARG A 50 1.17 -17.76 -0.85
C ARG A 50 -0.07 -17.06 -0.32
N ARG A 51 -1.03 -16.76 -1.19
CA ARG A 51 -2.27 -16.08 -0.82
C ARG A 51 -3.44 -17.02 -1.09
N VAL A 52 -4.38 -17.06 -0.16
CA VAL A 52 -5.68 -17.72 -0.33
C VAL A 52 -6.73 -16.62 -0.31
N THR A 53 -7.50 -16.53 -1.38
CA THR A 53 -8.62 -15.59 -1.45
C THR A 53 -9.78 -16.13 -0.63
N LEU A 54 -10.38 -15.27 0.18
CA LEU A 54 -11.61 -15.56 0.91
C LEU A 54 -12.77 -14.84 0.22
N ASP A 55 -13.94 -15.45 0.30
CA ASP A 55 -15.17 -14.78 -0.07
C ASP A 55 -15.38 -13.52 0.81
N PRO A 56 -15.88 -12.40 0.27
CA PRO A 56 -16.05 -11.16 1.03
C PRO A 56 -16.89 -11.32 2.30
N ASP A 57 -17.97 -12.09 2.24
CA ASP A 57 -18.88 -12.29 3.37
C ASP A 57 -18.22 -13.15 4.46
N VAL A 58 -17.38 -14.10 4.05
CA VAL A 58 -16.56 -14.90 4.97
C VAL A 58 -15.50 -14.02 5.64
N TYR A 59 -14.82 -13.17 4.88
CA TYR A 59 -13.80 -12.28 5.41
C TYR A 59 -14.38 -11.30 6.44
N ALA A 60 -15.55 -10.71 6.18
CA ALA A 60 -16.23 -9.82 7.12
C ALA A 60 -16.52 -10.52 8.47
N GLN A 61 -16.94 -11.79 8.44
CA GLN A 61 -17.17 -12.58 9.65
C GLN A 61 -15.86 -12.90 10.40
N VAL A 62 -14.81 -13.26 9.68
CA VAL A 62 -13.48 -13.48 10.25
C VAL A 62 -12.98 -12.21 10.92
N GLU A 63 -13.10 -11.05 10.27
CA GLU A 63 -12.65 -9.76 10.78
C GLU A 63 -13.37 -9.40 12.08
N ALA A 64 -14.70 -9.50 12.10
CA ALA A 64 -15.49 -9.23 13.31
C ALA A 64 -15.07 -10.13 14.48
N GLN A 65 -14.84 -11.42 14.23
CA GLN A 65 -14.39 -12.34 15.27
C GLN A 65 -12.95 -12.11 15.70
N ALA A 66 -12.05 -11.77 14.78
CA ALA A 66 -10.65 -11.48 15.08
C ALA A 66 -10.54 -10.22 15.94
N HIS A 67 -11.30 -9.18 15.59
CA HIS A 67 -11.41 -7.95 16.37
C HIS A 67 -11.92 -8.22 17.80
N ALA A 68 -13.00 -9.00 17.95
CA ALA A 68 -13.52 -9.37 19.27
C ALA A 68 -12.52 -10.15 20.13
N ARG A 69 -11.57 -10.86 19.50
CA ARG A 69 -10.51 -11.64 20.16
C ARG A 69 -9.19 -10.87 20.32
N GLY A 70 -9.10 -9.64 19.81
CA GLY A 70 -7.87 -8.83 19.86
C GLY A 70 -6.72 -9.40 19.02
N VAL A 71 -7.02 -10.14 17.95
CA VAL A 71 -6.02 -10.74 17.05
C VAL A 71 -6.24 -10.29 15.60
N LEU A 72 -5.24 -10.51 14.74
CA LEU A 72 -5.38 -10.24 13.32
C LEU A 72 -6.26 -11.29 12.62
N PRO A 73 -7.03 -10.93 11.57
CA PRO A 73 -7.78 -11.88 10.76
C PRO A 73 -6.92 -13.04 10.25
N GLU A 74 -5.70 -12.76 9.80
CA GLU A 74 -4.73 -13.78 9.35
C GLU A 74 -4.37 -14.77 10.47
N THR A 75 -4.21 -14.29 11.71
CA THR A 75 -3.93 -15.15 12.87
C THR A 75 -5.11 -16.07 13.15
N LEU A 76 -6.33 -15.53 13.13
CA LEU A 76 -7.55 -16.31 13.38
C LEU A 76 -7.78 -17.38 12.30
N VAL A 77 -7.60 -17.02 11.02
CA VAL A 77 -7.70 -17.96 9.90
C VAL A 77 -6.68 -19.08 10.04
N ASN A 78 -5.42 -18.77 10.34
CA ASN A 78 -4.39 -19.79 10.53
C ASN A 78 -4.72 -20.73 11.69
N LEU A 79 -5.20 -20.21 12.82
CA LEU A 79 -5.61 -21.03 13.96
C LEU A 79 -6.71 -22.02 13.58
N TRP A 80 -7.79 -21.54 12.94
CA TRP A 80 -8.88 -22.41 12.50
C TRP A 80 -8.47 -23.44 11.46
N LEU A 81 -7.59 -23.08 10.52
CA LEU A 81 -7.06 -24.03 9.55
C LEU A 81 -6.23 -25.13 10.22
N VAL A 82 -5.40 -24.77 11.21
CA VAL A 82 -4.63 -25.75 11.99
C VAL A 82 -5.56 -26.72 12.73
N GLU A 83 -6.60 -26.21 13.41
CA GLU A 83 -7.60 -27.04 14.10
C GLU A 83 -8.28 -28.03 13.13
N ARG A 84 -8.78 -27.54 11.99
CA ARG A 84 -9.46 -28.40 10.99
C ARG A 84 -8.53 -29.43 10.37
N LEU A 85 -7.26 -29.10 10.15
CA LEU A 85 -6.26 -30.03 9.61
C LEU A 85 -5.87 -31.12 10.63
N GLN A 86 -5.97 -30.85 11.93
CA GLN A 86 -5.75 -31.85 12.97
C GLN A 86 -6.92 -32.84 13.09
N GLU A 87 -8.15 -32.36 12.96
CA GLU A 87 -9.36 -33.20 12.97
C GLU A 87 -9.48 -34.11 11.74
N ALA A 88 -8.95 -33.67 10.60
CA ALA A 88 -9.00 -34.42 9.34
C ALA A 88 -7.95 -35.54 9.24
N LYS A 89 -7.13 -35.74 10.28
CA LYS A 89 -6.05 -36.71 10.34
C LYS A 89 -6.43 -37.92 11.17
#